data_AF-A0A3D5Q2T3-F1
#
_entry.id   AF-A0A3D5Q2T3-F1
#
_cell.length_a   1.000
_cell.length_b   1.000
_cell.length_c   1.000
_cell.angle_alpha   90.00
_cell.angle_beta   90.00
_cell.angle_gamma   90.00
#
_symmetry.space_group_name_H-M   'P 1'
#
loop_
_entity.id
_entity.type
_entity.pdbx_description
1 polymer ?
#
loop_
_entity_poly.entity_id
_entity_poly.type
_entity_poly.pdbx_seq_one_letter_code
_entity_poly.pdbx_strand_id
1 'polypeptide(L)' 'MLFIETSTFTKLLPNYLTDEEYRGLQTYLLQKPDAGDLIKGSGGVRKVRWAPAGSGKSGGIRAIYYWKKSDHEIWMLT' A
#
# COMPACT_ATOMS: atom_id res chain seq x y z
N MET A 1 11.54 -2.81 -7.95
CA MET A 1 10.13 -3.21 -7.77
C MET A 1 9.28 -2.10 -8.34
N LEU A 2 8.32 -2.43 -9.20
CA LEU A 2 7.43 -1.46 -9.84
C LEU A 2 6.15 -1.30 -9.01
N PHE A 3 5.71 -0.07 -8.77
CA PHE A 3 4.41 0.20 -8.16
C PHE A 3 3.42 0.56 -9.26
N ILE A 4 2.33 -0.19 -9.34
CA ILE A 4 1.26 0.00 -10.32
C ILE A 4 0.01 0.40 -9.55
N GLU A 5 -0.54 1.56 -9.86
CA GLU A 5 -1.77 2.03 -9.24
C GLU A 5 -2.97 1.67 -10.10
N THR A 6 -4.01 1.16 -9.46
CA THR A 6 -5.32 1.11 -10.11
C THR A 6 -5.91 2.52 -10.17
N SER A 7 -6.79 2.76 -11.15
CA SER A 7 -7.48 4.04 -11.28
C SER A 7 -8.28 4.45 -10.03
N THR A 8 -8.79 3.47 -9.28
CA THR A 8 -9.45 3.70 -7.99
C THR A 8 -8.47 4.20 -6.95
N PHE A 9 -7.31 3.52 -6.81
CA PHE A 9 -6.29 3.92 -5.84
C PHE A 9 -5.79 5.35 -6.10
N THR A 10 -5.42 5.68 -7.35
CA THR A 10 -4.93 7.01 -7.71
C THR A 10 -5.94 8.11 -7.39
N LYS A 11 -7.25 7.86 -7.57
CA LYS A 11 -8.30 8.83 -7.23
C LYS A 11 -8.49 9.01 -5.72
N LEU A 12 -8.29 7.96 -4.94
CA LEU A 12 -8.46 7.99 -3.49
C LEU A 12 -7.24 8.57 -2.78
N LEU A 13 -6.04 8.28 -3.27
CA LEU A 13 -4.75 8.60 -2.67
C LEU A 13 -4.66 10.01 -2.05
N PRO A 14 -4.97 11.12 -2.76
CA PRO A 14 -4.78 12.47 -2.22
C PRO A 14 -5.70 12.80 -1.03
N ASN A 15 -6.76 12.01 -0.80
CA ASN A 15 -7.63 12.18 0.37
C ASN A 15 -7.06 11.52 1.64
N TYR A 16 -6.02 10.70 1.49
CA TYR A 16 -5.49 9.85 2.56
C TYR A 16 -4.02 10.09 2.86
N LEU A 17 -3.20 10.32 1.84
CA LEU A 17 -1.76 10.51 1.97
C LEU A 17 -1.30 11.66 1.08
N THR A 18 -0.37 12.45 1.61
CA THR A 18 0.49 13.31 0.82
C THR A 18 1.51 12.48 0.02
N ASP A 19 2.12 13.09 -1.00
CA ASP A 19 3.15 12.43 -1.82
C ASP A 19 4.33 11.90 -0.98
N GLU A 20 4.72 12.63 0.09
CA GLU A 20 5.79 12.21 0.99
C GLU A 20 5.40 10.98 1.83
N GLU A 21 4.18 10.97 2.37
CA GLU A 21 3.68 9.84 3.16
C GLU A 21 3.47 8.60 2.29
N TYR A 22 3.03 8.79 1.04
CA TYR A 22 2.91 7.71 0.05
C TYR A 22 4.28 7.17 -0.35
N ARG A 23 5.29 8.03 -0.56
CA ARG A 23 6.67 7.61 -0.78
C ARG A 23 7.23 6.81 0.40
N GLY A 24 6.84 7.17 1.62
CA GLY A 24 7.14 6.39 2.82
C GLY A 24 6.54 4.98 2.76
N LEU A 25 5.26 4.87 2.39
CA LEU A 25 4.59 3.57 2.21
C LEU A 25 5.28 2.73 1.12
N GLN A 26 5.60 3.32 -0.02
CA GLN A 26 6.30 2.64 -1.11
C GLN A 26 7.68 2.14 -0.65
N THR A 27 8.43 2.97 0.08
CA THR A 27 9.74 2.59 0.63
C THR A 27 9.62 1.43 1.62
N TYR A 28 8.60 1.45 2.48
CA TYR A 28 8.32 0.37 3.42
C TYR A 28 7.98 -0.94 2.70
N LEU A 29 7.09 -0.89 1.71
CA LEU A 29 6.68 -2.05 0.93
C LEU A 29 7.80 -2.58 0.01
N LEU A 30 8.71 -1.71 -0.43
CA LEU A 30 9.91 -2.12 -1.16
C LEU A 30 10.82 -3.02 -0.31
N GLN A 31 10.94 -2.71 0.99
CA GLN A 31 11.76 -3.49 1.93
C GLN A 31 11.01 -4.71 2.48
N LYS A 32 9.70 -4.59 2.70
CA LYS A 32 8.85 -5.62 3.30
C LYS A 32 7.56 -5.82 2.48
N PRO A 33 7.66 -6.40 1.27
CA PRO A 33 6.50 -6.58 0.39
C PRO A 33 5.47 -7.57 0.95
N ASP A 34 5.82 -8.37 1.95
CA ASP A 34 4.95 -9.31 2.65
C ASP A 34 4.35 -8.77 3.96
N ALA A 35 4.64 -7.52 4.33
CA ALA A 35 4.20 -6.92 5.59
C ALA A 35 2.68 -6.82 5.78
N GLY A 36 1.90 -6.84 4.70
CA GLY A 36 0.44 -6.84 4.77
C GLY A 36 -0.13 -8.22 5.07
N ASP A 37 -1.15 -8.25 5.93
CA ASP A 37 -1.91 -9.45 6.24
C ASP A 37 -2.60 -9.99 4.97
N LEU A 38 -2.45 -11.28 4.70
CA LEU A 38 -3.16 -11.93 3.60
C LEU A 38 -4.66 -11.93 3.84
N ILE A 39 -5.42 -11.44 2.85
CA ILE A 39 -6.87 -11.52 2.85
C ILE A 39 -7.26 -12.92 2.34
N LYS A 40 -7.82 -13.77 3.21
CA LYS A 40 -8.21 -15.14 2.85
C LYS A 40 -9.23 -15.12 1.70
N GLY A 41 -9.07 -16.06 0.76
CA GLY A 41 -9.96 -16.18 -0.41
C GLY A 41 -9.75 -15.14 -1.51
N SER A 42 -8.79 -14.21 -1.37
CA SER A 42 -8.55 -13.13 -2.35
C SER A 42 -7.58 -13.46 -3.48
N GLY A 43 -6.95 -14.64 -3.44
CA GLY A 43 -5.90 -15.00 -4.39
C GLY A 43 -4.54 -14.33 -4.13
N GLY A 44 -4.30 -13.80 -2.92
CA GLY A 44 -2.99 -13.27 -2.52
C GLY A 44 -2.95 -11.76 -2.27
N VAL A 45 -4.11 -11.10 -2.24
CA VAL A 45 -4.23 -9.69 -1.84
C VAL A 45 -3.87 -9.54 -0.36
N ARG A 46 -3.22 -8.42 -0.05
CA ARG A 46 -2.69 -8.08 1.28
C ARG A 46 -3.25 -6.75 1.76
N LYS A 47 -3.36 -6.62 3.07
CA LYS A 47 -3.79 -5.39 3.75
C LYS A 47 -2.70 -4.94 4.71
N VAL A 48 -2.14 -3.76 4.48
CA VAL A 48 -1.16 -3.14 5.37
C VAL A 48 -1.79 -1.97 6.13
N ARG A 49 -1.52 -1.89 7.43
CA ARG A 49 -1.81 -0.69 8.22
C ARG A 49 -0.60 0.23 8.11
N TRP A 50 -0.80 1.43 7.57
CA TRP A 50 0.26 2.41 7.41
C TRP A 50 -0.08 3.66 8.19
N ALA A 51 0.87 4.13 9.00
CA ALA A 51 0.76 5.40 9.69
C ALA A 51 2.11 6.10 9.57
N PRO A 52 2.19 7.25 8.88
CA PRO A 52 3.43 8.00 8.77
C PRO A 52 3.87 8.47 10.17
N ALA A 53 5.19 8.49 10.40
CA ALA A 53 5.76 8.89 11.69
C ALA A 53 5.39 10.36 12.00
N GLY A 54 4.88 10.60 13.21
CA GLY A 54 4.41 11.93 13.62
C GLY A 54 2.95 12.24 13.28
N SER A 55 2.24 11.34 12.58
CA SER A 55 0.80 11.48 12.38
C SER A 55 0.03 11.09 13.65
N GLY A 56 -0.95 11.91 14.04
CA GLY A 56 -1.81 11.64 15.20
C GLY A 56 -2.72 10.43 14.98
N LYS A 57 -3.60 10.14 15.96
CA LYS A 57 -4.54 9.00 15.96
C LYS A 57 -5.38 8.85 14.67
N SER A 58 -5.53 9.90 13.87
CA SER A 58 -6.32 9.96 12.64
C SER A 58 -5.53 9.79 11.33
N GLY A 59 -4.20 9.74 11.34
CA GLY A 59 -3.38 9.68 10.11
C GLY A 59 -3.09 8.28 9.58
N GLY A 60 -3.57 7.23 10.27
CA GLY A 60 -3.36 5.85 9.86
C GLY A 60 -4.35 5.40 8.78
N ILE A 61 -3.83 4.84 7.68
CA ILE A 61 -4.61 4.30 6.57
C ILE A 61 -4.52 2.77 6.50
N ARG A 62 -5.41 2.17 5.70
CA ARG A 62 -5.32 0.76 5.30
C ARG A 62 -5.15 0.71 3.80
N ALA A 63 -3.95 0.39 3.33
CA ALA A 63 -3.72 0.15 1.92
C ALA A 63 -3.92 -1.33 1.60
N ILE A 64 -4.69 -1.59 0.55
CA ILE A 64 -4.89 -2.94 0.00
C ILE A 64 -4.03 -3.06 -1.26
N TYR A 65 -3.17 -4.08 -1.30
CA TYR A 65 -2.24 -4.28 -2.41
C TYR A 65 -2.07 -5.75 -2.77
N TYR A 66 -1.61 -6.02 -3.99
CA TYR A 66 -1.20 -7.35 -4.43
C TYR A 66 0.29 -7.36 -4.76
N TRP A 67 1.01 -8.35 -4.23
CA TRP A 67 2.44 -8.52 -4.50
C TRP A 67 2.65 -9.62 -5.54
N LYS A 68 2.95 -9.22 -6.78
CA LYS A 68 3.23 -10.13 -7.89
C LYS A 68 4.73 -10.46 -7.89
N LYS A 69 5.09 -11.55 -7.20
CA LYS A 69 6.49 -11.95 -6.98
C LYS A 69 7.28 -12.17 -8.28
N SER A 70 6.65 -12.81 -9.28
CA SER A 70 7.32 -13.17 -10.55
C SER A 70 7.88 -11.94 -11.27
N ASP A 71 7.13 -10.84 -11.24
CA ASP A 71 7.41 -9.66 -12.06
C ASP A 71 7.99 -8.51 -11.22
N HIS A 72 8.17 -8.74 -9.91
CA HIS A 72 8.64 -7.73 -8.97
C HIS A 72 7.75 -6.48 -8.98
N GLU A 73 6.43 -6.68 -8.98
CA GLU A 73 5.43 -5.62 -8.99
C GLU A 73 4.61 -5.62 -7.70
N ILE A 74 4.23 -4.42 -7.28
CA ILE A 74 3.19 -4.19 -6.27
C ILE A 74 2.06 -3.41 -6.93
N TRP A 75 0.87 -4.00 -6.89
CA TRP A 75 -0.36 -3.41 -7.41
C TRP A 75 -1.14 -2.78 -6.26
N MET A 76 -1.30 -1.47 -6.28
CA MET A 76 -2.07 -0.69 -5.29
C MET A 76 -3.55 -0.65 -5.68
N LEU A 77 -4.41 -1.23 -4.86
CA LEU A 77 -5.80 -1.52 -5.21
C LEU A 77 -6.80 -0.50 -4.64
N THR A 78 -6.73 -0.22 -3.34
CA THR A 78 -7.58 0.76 -2.64
C THR A 78 -7.01 1.17 -1.29
#